data_AF-A0A961XCE7-F1
#
_entry.id   AF-A0A961XCE7-F1
#
_cell.length_a   1.000
_cell.length_b   1.000
_cell.length_c   1.000
_cell.angle_alpha   90.00
_cell.angle_beta   90.00
_cell.angle_gamma   90.00
#
_symmetry.space_group_name_H-M   'P 1'
#
loop_
_entity.id
_entity.type
_entity.pdbx_description
1 polymer ?
#
loop_
_entity_poly.entity_id
_entity_poly.type
_entity_poly.pdbx_seq_one_letter_code
_entity_poly.pdbx_strand_id
1 'polypeptide(L)'
;MARAPRSNDRKQQARKSAGAEGGRSGGKLPGIVHGEVPPREILLEFIQDNPDRANKREIAKAFGLKGDARIALKAALRALEDDGLLEKNRKSLTRPGALPPVTVLDITTRDVDGQLIGRPAEWLDENGVAPAVLIRQPSGSDRSRGKTPVAGIGDRVVAKIFPNKERGGPAYTARIIKVIDKRKTAALGVYRAMEDGKGRILPIDRRGIEMEVDAEFRGDARDGDLVEVETVRMGRFGLQRARVLSVVGSVTSEKAISMIAIHAHGIPYIFPPHVLREAEAAGPAGMTNREDWRALPLITIDPADAKDHDDAVHAEPDTAPDNPGGMIVVVAIADVSWYVRPGSALDREALKRGNSVYFPDRVVPMLPER
;
A
#
# COMPACT_ATOMS: atom_id res chain seq x y z
N MET A 1 -50.42 30.10 -21.97
CA MET A 1 -51.68 29.41 -21.62
C MET A 1 -51.35 28.00 -21.16
N ALA A 2 -51.85 27.40 -20.10
CA ALA A 2 -52.55 27.82 -18.90
C ALA A 2 -52.37 26.63 -17.94
N ARG A 3 -51.98 26.89 -16.69
CA ARG A 3 -52.15 25.92 -15.58
C ARG A 3 -53.63 25.83 -15.23
N ALA A 4 -54.07 24.62 -14.85
CA ALA A 4 -55.05 24.28 -13.80
C ALA A 4 -55.99 23.13 -14.24
N PRO A 5 -56.70 22.42 -13.34
CA PRO A 5 -56.49 22.24 -11.90
C PRO A 5 -56.58 20.76 -11.45
N ARG A 6 -56.25 20.55 -10.17
CA ARG A 6 -56.61 19.37 -9.37
C ARG A 6 -58.13 19.28 -9.20
N SER A 7 -58.70 18.09 -9.27
CA SER A 7 -59.96 17.75 -8.60
C SER A 7 -59.74 16.62 -7.61
N ASN A 8 -60.43 16.77 -6.48
CA ASN A 8 -60.29 16.08 -5.22
C ASN A 8 -61.62 15.35 -5.03
N ASP A 9 -61.64 14.02 -5.10
CA ASP A 9 -62.81 13.24 -4.71
C ASP A 9 -62.47 12.24 -3.60
N ARG A 10 -62.96 12.59 -2.41
CA ARG A 10 -63.03 11.77 -1.22
C ARG A 10 -64.46 11.23 -1.10
N LYS A 11 -64.61 9.90 -1.06
CA LYS A 11 -65.60 9.14 -0.27
C LYS A 11 -65.08 7.71 -0.15
N GLN A 12 -64.36 7.36 0.92
CA GLN A 12 -64.85 6.75 2.18
C GLN A 12 -65.66 5.45 2.01
N GLN A 13 -65.02 4.35 2.44
CA GLN A 13 -65.49 3.13 3.16
C GLN A 13 -64.72 1.92 2.59
N ALA A 14 -64.13 0.99 3.33
CA ALA A 14 -64.11 0.69 4.75
C ALA A 14 -62.82 -0.09 5.10
N ARG A 15 -62.46 -0.09 6.38
CA ARG A 15 -61.34 -0.83 6.98
C ARG A 15 -61.44 -2.33 6.70
N LYS A 16 -60.33 -2.95 6.26
CA LYS A 16 -59.95 -4.33 6.62
C LYS A 16 -58.43 -4.48 6.54
N SER A 17 -57.83 -4.63 7.71
CA SER A 17 -56.45 -5.07 7.92
C SER A 17 -56.32 -6.54 7.53
N ALA A 18 -55.47 -6.83 6.55
CA ALA A 18 -54.98 -8.17 6.27
C ALA A 18 -53.48 -8.05 6.00
N GLY A 19 -52.68 -8.44 7.00
CA GLY A 19 -51.27 -8.74 6.80
C GLY A 19 -51.17 -10.03 5.99
N ALA A 20 -50.48 -9.95 4.86
CA ALA A 20 -50.16 -11.11 4.05
C ALA A 20 -48.68 -11.44 4.20
N GLU A 21 -48.45 -12.65 4.67
CA GLU A 21 -47.18 -13.35 4.81
C GLU A 21 -46.49 -13.50 3.45
N GLY A 22 -45.16 -13.37 3.46
CA GLY A 22 -44.27 -13.79 2.38
C GLY A 22 -43.05 -14.44 3.02
N GLY A 23 -43.09 -15.77 3.07
CA GLY A 23 -42.18 -16.60 3.86
C GLY A 23 -40.70 -16.49 3.49
N ARG A 24 -39.85 -16.57 4.52
CA ARG A 24 -38.48 -17.04 4.40
C ARG A 24 -38.37 -18.32 5.21
N SER A 25 -38.11 -19.42 4.51
CA SER A 25 -37.81 -20.73 5.07
C SER A 25 -36.59 -20.66 5.98
N GLY A 26 -36.82 -20.62 7.28
CA GLY A 26 -35.80 -20.84 8.29
C GLY A 26 -35.42 -22.31 8.30
N GLY A 27 -34.20 -22.62 7.84
CA GLY A 27 -33.53 -23.85 8.26
C GLY A 27 -33.27 -23.75 9.76
N LYS A 28 -34.10 -24.43 10.57
CA LYS A 28 -33.84 -24.60 12.00
C LYS A 28 -32.58 -25.44 12.15
N LEU A 29 -31.47 -24.82 12.57
CA LEU A 29 -30.34 -25.53 13.17
C LEU A 29 -30.87 -26.28 14.41
N PRO A 30 -30.64 -27.59 14.55
CA PRO A 30 -31.10 -28.34 15.70
C PRO A 30 -30.32 -27.88 16.95
N GLY A 31 -31.03 -27.49 18.01
CA GLY A 31 -30.45 -27.32 19.35
C GLY A 31 -30.34 -25.90 19.92
N ILE A 32 -30.86 -24.85 19.27
CA ILE A 32 -30.88 -23.50 19.88
C ILE A 32 -32.09 -23.38 20.82
N VAL A 33 -31.86 -23.53 22.12
CA VAL A 33 -32.85 -23.19 23.17
C VAL A 33 -32.65 -21.72 23.56
N HIS A 34 -33.67 -20.89 23.31
CA HIS A 34 -33.63 -19.48 23.72
C HIS A 34 -33.63 -19.36 25.25
N GLY A 35 -32.63 -18.69 25.81
CA GLY A 35 -32.49 -18.47 27.26
C GLY A 35 -31.44 -19.33 27.96
N GLU A 36 -30.90 -20.35 27.29
CA GLU A 36 -29.85 -21.23 27.81
C GLU A 36 -28.54 -21.05 27.02
N VAL A 37 -27.41 -21.31 27.69
CA VAL A 37 -26.10 -21.19 27.04
C VAL A 37 -25.97 -22.28 25.97
N PRO A 38 -25.73 -21.91 24.70
CA PRO A 38 -25.63 -22.90 23.64
C PRO A 38 -24.41 -23.81 23.84
N PRO A 39 -24.47 -25.05 23.32
CA PRO A 39 -23.33 -25.95 23.27
C PRO A 39 -22.09 -25.31 22.63
N ARG A 40 -20.91 -25.80 23.01
CA ARG A 40 -19.59 -25.30 22.56
C ARG A 40 -19.48 -25.14 21.05
N GLU A 41 -20.01 -26.10 20.29
CA GLU A 41 -19.94 -26.13 18.82
C GLU A 41 -20.75 -24.98 18.20
N ILE A 42 -21.94 -24.73 18.73
CA ILE A 42 -22.84 -23.65 18.27
C ILE A 42 -22.27 -22.27 18.63
N LEU A 43 -21.59 -22.14 19.79
CA LEU A 43 -20.88 -20.91 20.16
C LEU A 43 -19.74 -20.60 19.19
N LEU A 44 -18.95 -21.62 18.83
CA LEU A 44 -17.83 -21.47 17.90
C LEU A 44 -18.28 -21.18 16.47
N GLU A 45 -19.40 -21.76 16.03
CA GLU A 45 -20.03 -21.49 14.74
C GLU A 45 -20.60 -20.07 14.68
N PHE A 46 -21.30 -19.63 15.74
CA PHE A 46 -21.85 -18.27 15.80
C PHE A 46 -20.76 -17.19 15.76
N ILE A 47 -19.66 -17.39 16.48
CA ILE A 47 -18.50 -16.48 16.48
C ILE A 47 -17.85 -16.43 15.09
N GLN A 48 -17.78 -17.56 14.39
CA GLN A 48 -17.24 -17.65 13.04
C GLN A 48 -18.12 -16.93 12.01
N ASP A 49 -19.43 -17.09 12.10
CA ASP A 49 -20.39 -16.51 11.17
C ASP A 49 -20.66 -15.02 11.41
N ASN A 50 -20.41 -14.54 12.63
CA ASN A 50 -20.70 -13.16 13.04
C ASN A 50 -19.50 -12.50 13.74
N PRO A 51 -18.34 -12.34 13.05
CA PRO A 51 -17.12 -11.81 13.66
C PRO A 51 -17.23 -10.35 14.13
N ASP A 52 -18.18 -9.57 13.60
CA ASP A 52 -18.51 -8.21 14.02
C ASP A 52 -19.43 -8.16 15.25
N ARG A 53 -20.05 -9.29 15.60
CA ARG A 53 -20.94 -9.46 16.77
C ARG A 53 -20.38 -10.47 17.78
N ALA A 54 -19.10 -10.85 17.64
CA ALA A 54 -18.39 -11.78 18.51
C ALA A 54 -17.90 -11.15 19.84
N ASN A 55 -18.66 -10.19 20.38
CA ASN A 55 -18.44 -9.66 21.71
C ASN A 55 -19.45 -10.25 22.69
N LYS A 56 -19.08 -10.38 23.98
CA LYS A 56 -19.91 -11.03 25.00
C LYS A 56 -21.35 -10.48 25.06
N ARG A 57 -21.53 -9.18 24.85
CA ARG A 57 -22.84 -8.52 24.93
C ARG A 57 -23.73 -8.88 23.74
N GLU A 58 -23.16 -8.91 22.54
CA GLU A 58 -23.86 -9.27 21.31
C GLU A 58 -24.18 -10.76 21.25
N ILE A 59 -23.26 -11.63 21.71
CA ILE A 59 -23.50 -13.07 21.86
C ILE A 59 -24.66 -13.31 22.85
N ALA A 60 -24.63 -12.68 24.03
CA ALA A 60 -25.72 -12.80 25.00
C ALA A 60 -27.06 -12.28 24.44
N LYS A 61 -27.04 -11.25 23.60
CA LYS A 61 -28.25 -10.72 22.94
C LYS A 61 -28.78 -11.66 21.86
N ALA A 62 -27.89 -12.27 21.07
CA ALA A 62 -28.26 -13.21 20.01
C ALA A 62 -28.95 -14.47 20.55
N PHE A 63 -28.47 -14.98 21.69
CA PHE A 63 -29.05 -16.16 22.34
C PHE A 63 -30.11 -15.84 23.41
N GLY A 64 -30.43 -14.56 23.63
CA GLY A 64 -31.47 -14.13 24.58
C GLY A 64 -31.11 -14.33 26.06
N LEU A 65 -29.83 -14.38 26.41
CA LEU A 65 -29.35 -14.72 27.75
C LEU A 65 -29.49 -13.55 28.74
N LYS A 66 -30.14 -13.82 29.87
CA LYS A 66 -30.37 -12.88 30.99
C LYS A 66 -29.91 -13.50 32.32
N GLY A 67 -29.63 -12.66 33.32
CA GLY A 67 -29.29 -13.09 34.68
C GLY A 67 -28.15 -14.11 34.73
N ASP A 68 -28.39 -15.23 35.41
CA ASP A 68 -27.43 -16.30 35.69
C ASP A 68 -26.88 -16.97 34.42
N ALA A 69 -27.66 -17.00 33.33
CA ALA A 69 -27.20 -17.53 32.05
C ALA A 69 -26.03 -16.72 31.44
N ARG A 70 -25.85 -15.44 31.83
CA ARG A 70 -24.68 -14.64 31.43
C ARG A 70 -23.40 -15.01 32.18
N ILE A 71 -23.55 -15.57 33.38
CA ILE A 71 -22.44 -16.09 34.19
C ILE A 71 -21.99 -17.41 33.57
N ALA A 72 -22.93 -18.30 33.24
CA ALA A 72 -22.66 -19.54 32.52
C ALA A 72 -22.02 -19.30 31.14
N LEU A 73 -22.48 -18.30 30.36
CA LEU A 73 -21.82 -17.91 29.11
C LEU A 73 -20.37 -17.45 29.34
N LYS A 74 -20.10 -16.71 30.43
CA LYS A 74 -18.74 -16.27 30.76
C LYS A 74 -17.83 -17.47 31.04
N ALA A 75 -18.33 -18.46 31.78
CA ALA A 75 -17.59 -19.68 32.08
C ALA A 75 -17.33 -20.50 30.80
N ALA A 76 -18.33 -20.65 29.94
CA ALA A 76 -18.18 -21.36 28.66
C ALA A 76 -17.17 -20.68 27.72
N LEU A 77 -17.20 -19.36 27.59
CA LEU A 77 -16.24 -18.62 26.78
C LEU A 77 -14.82 -18.68 27.36
N ARG A 78 -14.69 -18.69 28.70
CA ARG A 78 -13.40 -18.86 29.37
C ARG A 78 -12.83 -20.27 29.20
N ALA A 79 -13.66 -21.31 29.28
CA ALA A 79 -13.24 -22.68 28.99
C ALA A 79 -12.73 -22.80 27.54
N LEU A 80 -13.40 -22.16 26.57
CA LEU A 80 -12.92 -22.12 25.19
C LEU A 80 -11.62 -21.30 25.01
N GLU A 81 -11.38 -20.28 25.83
CA GLU A 81 -10.09 -19.56 25.88
C GLU A 81 -8.99 -20.45 26.48
N ASP A 82 -9.29 -21.14 27.60
CA ASP A 82 -8.36 -22.04 28.30
C ASP A 82 -8.00 -23.26 27.44
N ASP A 83 -8.95 -23.76 26.63
CA ASP A 83 -8.75 -24.84 25.64
C ASP A 83 -8.01 -24.36 24.37
N GLY A 84 -7.64 -23.08 24.29
CA GLY A 84 -6.94 -22.51 23.13
C GLY A 84 -7.79 -22.48 21.86
N LEU A 85 -9.12 -22.48 21.98
CA LEU A 85 -10.04 -22.41 20.85
C LEU A 85 -10.50 -20.97 20.56
N LEU A 86 -10.26 -20.04 21.49
CA LEU A 86 -10.56 -18.62 21.35
C LEU A 86 -9.42 -17.75 21.93
N GLU A 87 -9.08 -16.71 21.19
CA GLU A 87 -8.23 -15.60 21.63
C GLU A 87 -9.07 -14.35 21.86
N LYS A 88 -8.74 -13.63 22.93
CA LYS A 88 -9.41 -12.40 23.32
C LYS A 88 -8.62 -11.19 22.84
N ASN A 89 -9.13 -10.48 21.84
CA ASN A 89 -8.53 -9.22 21.38
C ASN A 89 -9.44 -8.03 21.75
N ARG A 90 -9.03 -7.23 22.75
CA ARG A 90 -9.58 -5.97 23.34
C ARG A 90 -11.12 -5.74 23.41
N LYS A 91 -11.92 -6.17 22.43
CA LYS A 91 -13.39 -6.12 22.38
C LYS A 91 -14.08 -7.34 21.72
N SER A 92 -13.35 -8.29 21.12
CA SER A 92 -13.92 -9.43 20.37
C SER A 92 -13.18 -10.74 20.65
N LEU A 93 -13.87 -11.87 20.48
CA LEU A 93 -13.32 -13.23 20.53
C LEU A 93 -13.10 -13.74 19.11
N THR A 94 -11.90 -14.24 18.81
CA THR A 94 -11.52 -14.82 17.51
C THR A 94 -10.81 -16.14 17.74
N ARG A 95 -10.93 -17.14 16.86
CA ARG A 95 -10.12 -18.36 17.00
C ARG A 95 -8.62 -18.03 16.83
N PRO A 96 -7.70 -18.72 17.52
CA PRO A 96 -6.27 -18.58 17.26
C PRO A 96 -5.95 -18.82 15.78
N GLY A 97 -5.12 -17.97 15.20
CA GLY A 97 -4.80 -17.99 13.77
C GLY A 97 -5.86 -17.40 12.84
N ALA A 98 -6.97 -16.86 13.35
CA ALA A 98 -7.94 -16.13 12.53
C ALA A 98 -7.54 -14.66 12.36
N LEU A 99 -7.73 -14.12 11.15
CA LEU A 99 -7.46 -12.71 10.89
C LEU A 99 -8.44 -11.79 11.63
N PRO A 100 -7.95 -10.72 12.27
CA PRO A 100 -8.81 -9.68 12.83
C PRO A 100 -9.76 -9.08 11.77
N PRO A 101 -10.93 -8.55 12.15
CA PRO A 101 -11.87 -7.94 11.20
C PRO A 101 -11.31 -6.78 10.37
N VAL A 102 -10.24 -6.14 10.84
CA VAL A 102 -9.48 -5.12 10.11
C VAL A 102 -8.00 -5.46 10.24
N THR A 103 -7.32 -5.63 9.12
CA THR A 103 -5.90 -6.02 9.07
C THR A 103 -5.16 -5.21 8.02
N VAL A 104 -3.89 -4.94 8.29
CA VAL A 104 -2.97 -4.38 7.30
C VAL A 104 -2.45 -5.51 6.43
N LEU A 105 -2.67 -5.42 5.12
CA LEU A 105 -2.24 -6.42 4.15
C LEU A 105 -1.20 -5.83 3.21
N ASP A 106 -0.15 -6.61 2.90
CA ASP A 106 0.72 -6.38 1.77
C ASP A 106 0.17 -7.12 0.56
N ILE A 107 -0.04 -6.44 -0.56
CA ILE A 107 -0.49 -7.07 -1.80
C ILE A 107 0.72 -7.74 -2.46
N THR A 108 0.70 -9.07 -2.52
CA THR A 108 1.89 -9.88 -2.86
C THR A 108 1.85 -10.44 -4.27
N THR A 109 0.68 -10.88 -4.74
CA THR A 109 0.55 -11.55 -6.04
C THR A 109 -0.86 -11.39 -6.62
N ARG A 110 -1.09 -11.97 -7.78
CA ARG A 110 -2.42 -12.20 -8.36
C ARG A 110 -2.74 -13.69 -8.42
N ASP A 111 -4.03 -14.02 -8.39
CA ASP A 111 -4.49 -15.36 -8.75
C ASP A 111 -4.60 -15.53 -10.28
N VAL A 112 -5.01 -16.74 -10.68
CA VAL A 112 -5.20 -17.12 -12.09
C VAL A 112 -6.27 -16.30 -12.80
N ASP A 113 -7.21 -15.73 -12.04
CA ASP A 113 -8.30 -14.88 -12.54
C ASP A 113 -7.90 -13.40 -12.54
N GLY A 114 -6.65 -13.08 -12.19
CA GLY A 114 -6.09 -11.74 -12.18
C GLY A 114 -6.47 -10.89 -10.96
N GLN A 115 -7.12 -11.48 -9.94
CA GLN A 115 -7.49 -10.81 -8.70
C GLN A 115 -6.30 -10.70 -7.76
N LEU A 116 -6.26 -9.66 -6.92
CA LEU A 116 -5.13 -9.40 -6.04
C LEU A 116 -5.18 -10.27 -4.78
N ILE A 117 -4.04 -10.85 -4.40
CA ILE A 117 -3.85 -11.60 -3.15
C ILE A 117 -2.97 -10.78 -2.20
N GLY A 118 -3.53 -10.46 -1.04
CA GLY A 118 -2.83 -9.87 0.09
C GLY A 118 -2.42 -10.90 1.14
N ARG A 119 -1.35 -10.60 1.88
CA ARG A 119 -0.98 -11.31 3.12
C ARG A 119 -0.86 -10.30 4.27
N PRO A 120 -1.13 -10.69 5.52
CA PRO A 120 -0.92 -9.83 6.68
C PRO A 120 0.50 -9.27 6.71
N ALA A 121 0.61 -7.96 6.91
CA ALA A 121 1.91 -7.28 7.00
C ALA A 121 2.68 -7.63 8.29
N GLU A 122 1.95 -8.04 9.33
CA GLU A 122 2.50 -8.57 10.58
C GLU A 122 1.84 -9.93 10.84
N TRP A 123 2.65 -10.98 10.89
CA TRP A 123 2.24 -12.34 11.23
C TRP A 123 3.35 -12.97 12.07
N LEU A 124 3.01 -13.56 13.22
CA LEU A 124 3.97 -14.22 14.08
C LEU A 124 4.24 -15.62 13.55
N ASP A 125 5.51 -16.04 13.51
CA ASP A 125 5.91 -17.36 12.99
C ASP A 125 5.30 -18.52 13.81
N GLU A 126 5.01 -18.28 15.10
CA GLU A 126 4.31 -19.20 16.00
C GLU A 126 2.88 -19.52 15.52
N ASN A 127 2.28 -18.66 14.68
CA ASN A 127 0.94 -18.83 14.11
C ASN A 127 0.95 -19.55 12.75
N GLY A 128 2.10 -20.09 12.32
CA GLY A 128 2.25 -20.82 11.06
C GLY A 128 2.28 -19.92 9.82
N VAL A 129 1.91 -20.47 8.66
CA VAL A 129 1.96 -19.73 7.38
C VAL A 129 0.91 -18.63 7.34
N ALA A 130 1.33 -17.41 7.04
CA ALA A 130 0.44 -16.26 6.94
C ALA A 130 -0.69 -16.51 5.91
N PRO A 131 -1.97 -16.40 6.32
CA PRO A 131 -3.10 -16.73 5.47
C PRO A 131 -3.18 -15.79 4.26
N ALA A 132 -3.43 -16.36 3.08
CA ALA A 132 -3.71 -15.58 1.88
C ALA A 132 -5.12 -14.94 1.99
N VAL A 133 -5.24 -13.71 1.48
CA VAL A 133 -6.47 -12.94 1.52
C VAL A 133 -6.78 -12.40 0.12
N LEU A 134 -7.93 -12.79 -0.43
CA LEU A 134 -8.38 -12.33 -1.74
C LEU A 134 -8.95 -10.91 -1.65
N ILE A 135 -8.41 -9.96 -2.40
CA ILE A 135 -8.88 -8.57 -2.39
C ILE A 135 -10.05 -8.44 -3.37
N ARG A 136 -11.25 -8.16 -2.82
CA ARG A 136 -12.45 -7.93 -3.63
C ARG A 136 -12.31 -6.62 -4.39
N GLN A 137 -12.23 -6.71 -5.71
CA GLN A 137 -12.38 -5.55 -6.58
C GLN A 137 -13.88 -5.23 -6.74
N PRO A 138 -14.30 -3.96 -6.67
CA PRO A 138 -15.69 -3.60 -6.88
C PRO A 138 -16.10 -3.89 -8.34
N SER A 139 -17.17 -4.67 -8.53
CA SER A 139 -17.78 -4.90 -9.84
C SER A 139 -18.55 -3.64 -10.29
N GLY A 140 -18.73 -3.51 -11.61
CA GLY A 140 -19.14 -2.26 -12.29
C GLY A 140 -20.43 -1.60 -11.81
N SER A 141 -21.32 -2.29 -11.09
CA SER A 141 -22.57 -1.71 -10.56
C SER A 141 -22.40 -0.90 -9.27
N ASP A 142 -21.28 -1.06 -8.54
CA ASP A 142 -21.04 -0.40 -7.24
C ASP A 142 -20.17 0.88 -7.35
N ARG A 143 -19.74 1.23 -8.58
CA ARG A 143 -18.99 2.48 -8.88
C ARG A 143 -19.78 3.76 -8.53
N SER A 144 -21.09 3.66 -8.36
CA SER A 144 -21.99 4.78 -8.04
C SER A 144 -21.94 5.22 -6.57
N ARG A 145 -21.41 4.42 -5.63
CA ARG A 145 -21.36 4.78 -4.20
C ARG A 145 -19.96 4.69 -3.61
N GLY A 146 -19.16 5.70 -3.94
CA GLY A 146 -17.97 6.08 -3.15
C GLY A 146 -16.66 5.46 -3.61
N LYS A 147 -15.64 6.33 -3.71
CA LYS A 147 -14.24 6.06 -4.05
C LYS A 147 -13.67 4.88 -3.25
N THR A 148 -13.79 3.65 -3.76
CA THR A 148 -12.98 2.53 -3.24
C THR A 148 -11.55 2.73 -3.76
N PRO A 149 -10.55 2.87 -2.88
CA PRO A 149 -9.16 3.07 -3.30
C PRO A 149 -8.68 1.88 -4.15
N VAL A 150 -8.08 2.16 -5.30
CA VAL A 150 -7.49 1.15 -6.18
C VAL A 150 -6.06 0.90 -5.69
N ALA A 151 -5.71 -0.37 -5.46
CA ALA A 151 -4.38 -0.79 -5.06
C ALA A 151 -3.75 -1.71 -6.12
N GLY A 152 -2.43 -1.68 -6.24
CA GLY A 152 -1.63 -2.54 -7.09
C GLY A 152 -0.82 -3.59 -6.32
N ILE A 153 -0.10 -4.45 -7.06
CA ILE A 153 0.87 -5.38 -6.46
C ILE A 153 2.00 -4.55 -5.82
N GLY A 154 2.39 -4.90 -4.60
CA GLY A 154 3.44 -4.21 -3.84
C GLY A 154 2.94 -3.13 -2.88
N ASP A 155 1.67 -2.72 -3.02
CA ASP A 155 1.01 -1.78 -2.12
C ASP A 155 0.71 -2.39 -0.77
N ARG A 156 0.73 -1.54 0.26
CA ARG A 156 0.24 -1.89 1.59
C ARG A 156 -1.13 -1.28 1.77
N VAL A 157 -2.09 -2.02 2.31
CA VAL A 157 -3.48 -1.55 2.45
C VAL A 157 -4.03 -1.85 3.82
N VAL A 158 -4.88 -0.96 4.36
CA VAL A 158 -5.79 -1.30 5.45
C VAL A 158 -7.03 -1.91 4.82
N ALA A 159 -7.35 -3.15 5.14
CA ALA A 159 -8.50 -3.84 4.59
C ALA A 159 -9.42 -4.39 5.68
N LYS A 160 -10.73 -4.38 5.41
CA LYS A 160 -11.71 -5.08 6.21
C LYS A 160 -11.77 -6.54 5.76
N ILE A 161 -11.54 -7.47 6.68
CA ILE A 161 -11.49 -8.91 6.40
C ILE A 161 -12.89 -9.52 6.54
N PHE A 162 -13.20 -10.45 5.63
CA PHE A 162 -14.42 -11.23 5.61
C PHE A 162 -14.07 -12.71 5.38
N PRO A 163 -14.72 -13.66 6.07
CA PRO A 163 -14.59 -15.07 5.75
C PRO A 163 -15.04 -15.31 4.30
N ASN A 164 -14.29 -16.11 3.55
CA ASN A 164 -14.69 -16.51 2.22
C ASN A 164 -15.70 -17.65 2.31
N LYS A 165 -16.86 -17.49 1.65
CA LYS A 165 -17.93 -18.49 1.63
C LYS A 165 -17.87 -19.40 0.40
N GLU A 166 -17.03 -19.06 -0.59
CA GLU A 166 -16.88 -19.81 -1.83
C GLU A 166 -15.80 -20.88 -1.69
N ARG A 167 -16.09 -22.10 -2.17
CA ARG A 167 -15.13 -23.21 -2.21
C ARG A 167 -14.30 -23.07 -3.49
N GLY A 168 -13.04 -22.64 -3.37
CA GLY A 168 -12.13 -22.53 -4.52
C GLY A 168 -11.04 -21.46 -4.43
N GLY A 169 -10.97 -20.67 -3.35
CA GLY A 169 -9.98 -19.61 -3.18
C GLY A 169 -9.50 -19.46 -1.73
N PRO A 170 -8.74 -18.38 -1.42
CA PRO A 170 -8.25 -18.13 -0.07
C PRO A 170 -9.38 -18.09 0.96
N ALA A 171 -9.11 -18.57 2.17
CA ALA A 171 -10.10 -18.65 3.26
C ALA A 171 -10.68 -17.28 3.68
N TYR A 172 -9.99 -16.20 3.32
CA TYR A 172 -10.39 -14.83 3.60
C TYR A 172 -10.51 -14.02 2.33
N THR A 173 -11.46 -13.11 2.33
CA THR A 173 -11.57 -12.03 1.36
C THR A 173 -11.50 -10.69 2.06
N ALA A 174 -11.11 -9.63 1.38
CA ALA A 174 -11.02 -8.32 1.99
C ALA A 174 -11.49 -7.19 1.07
N ARG A 175 -12.04 -6.14 1.68
CA ARG A 175 -12.36 -4.88 1.02
C ARG A 175 -11.39 -3.81 1.47
N ILE A 176 -10.74 -3.15 0.53
CA ILE A 176 -9.81 -2.05 0.81
C ILE A 176 -10.58 -0.91 1.47
N ILE A 177 -10.10 -0.48 2.63
CA ILE A 177 -10.55 0.75 3.29
C ILE A 177 -9.69 1.91 2.82
N LYS A 178 -8.37 1.72 2.83
CA LYS A 178 -7.38 2.74 2.48
C LYS A 178 -6.10 2.08 1.94
N VAL A 179 -5.56 2.61 0.84
CA VAL A 179 -4.18 2.31 0.45
C VAL A 179 -3.25 3.08 1.38
N ILE A 180 -2.40 2.33 2.08
CA ILE A 180 -1.30 2.90 2.85
C ILE A 180 -0.22 3.16 1.81
N ASP A 181 -0.04 4.43 1.45
CA ASP A 181 1.16 4.83 0.74
C ASP A 181 2.34 4.25 1.50
N LYS A 182 3.20 3.53 0.79
CA LYS A 182 4.45 3.00 1.34
C LYS A 182 5.41 4.18 1.56
N ARG A 183 5.01 5.13 2.40
CA ARG A 183 5.86 6.19 2.90
C ARG A 183 6.60 5.63 4.09
N LYS A 184 7.77 5.07 3.78
CA LYS A 184 8.94 5.55 4.49
C LYS A 184 9.60 6.61 3.61
N THR A 185 8.92 7.72 3.38
CA THR A 185 9.60 8.91 2.90
C THR A 185 10.49 9.35 4.03
N ALA A 186 11.79 9.27 3.82
CA ALA A 186 12.71 10.01 4.64
C ALA A 186 12.28 11.48 4.65
N ALA A 187 12.13 12.05 5.83
CA ALA A 187 11.77 13.44 6.02
C ALA A 187 13.05 14.25 6.20
N LEU A 188 13.08 15.47 5.67
CA LEU A 188 14.17 16.41 5.91
C LEU A 188 13.82 17.37 7.05
N GLY A 189 14.80 17.65 7.89
CA GLY A 189 14.66 18.60 8.97
C GLY A 189 16.00 19.02 9.56
N VAL A 190 15.99 20.08 10.37
CA VAL A 190 17.19 20.58 11.05
C VAL A 190 17.31 19.90 12.40
N TYR A 191 18.44 19.23 12.64
CA TYR A 191 18.73 18.63 13.92
C TYR A 191 19.09 19.70 14.95
N ARG A 192 18.43 19.66 16.11
CA ARG A 192 18.76 20.45 17.29
C ARG A 192 19.10 19.54 18.45
N ALA A 193 20.27 19.76 19.05
CA ALA A 193 20.67 19.04 20.26
C ALA A 193 19.93 19.61 21.48
N MET A 194 19.44 18.74 22.35
CA MET A 194 18.84 19.11 23.63
C MET A 194 19.80 18.79 24.79
N GLU A 195 19.62 19.48 25.90
CA GLU A 195 20.50 19.36 27.09
C GLU A 195 20.46 17.96 27.73
N ASP A 196 19.37 17.21 27.51
CA ASP A 196 19.17 15.85 28.01
C ASP A 196 19.88 14.76 27.17
N GLY A 197 20.68 15.17 26.19
CA GLY A 197 21.41 14.27 25.28
C GLY A 197 20.57 13.73 24.12
N LYS A 198 19.28 14.07 24.07
CA LYS A 198 18.42 13.78 22.92
C LYS A 198 18.53 14.86 21.85
N GLY A 199 17.91 14.61 20.71
CA GLY A 199 17.77 15.55 19.63
C GLY A 199 16.31 15.87 19.31
N ARG A 200 16.10 16.98 18.60
CA ARG A 200 14.83 17.37 18.02
C ARG A 200 15.04 17.70 16.55
N ILE A 201 14.16 17.20 15.69
CA ILE A 201 14.13 17.55 14.28
C ILE A 201 13.09 18.64 14.10
N LEU A 202 13.55 19.81 13.68
CA LEU A 202 12.67 20.89 13.27
C LEU A 202 12.33 20.75 11.78
N PRO A 203 11.06 20.83 11.40
CA PRO A 203 10.68 20.75 10.00
C PRO A 203 11.22 21.96 9.22
N ILE A 204 11.60 21.72 7.96
CA ILE A 204 12.00 22.79 7.03
C ILE A 204 10.78 23.54 6.47
N ASP A 205 9.60 22.94 6.50
CA ASP A 205 8.35 23.54 6.04
C ASP A 205 7.46 23.96 7.23
N ARG A 206 6.67 25.03 7.05
CA ARG A 206 5.78 25.54 8.11
C ARG A 206 4.67 24.55 8.52
N ARG A 207 4.42 23.51 7.72
CA ARG A 207 3.37 22.51 7.96
C ARG A 207 3.93 21.19 8.50
N GLY A 208 5.25 21.05 8.57
CA GLY A 208 5.88 19.83 9.06
C GLY A 208 5.68 19.64 10.56
N ILE A 209 5.92 18.42 11.00
CA ILE A 209 5.77 18.02 12.40
C ILE A 209 7.17 17.85 12.98
N GLU A 210 7.37 18.38 14.17
CA GLU A 210 8.60 18.15 14.92
C GLU A 210 8.72 16.70 15.36
N MET A 211 9.95 16.19 15.34
CA MET A 211 10.25 14.82 15.77
C MET A 211 11.32 14.83 16.85
N GLU A 212 11.29 13.83 17.72
CA GLU A 212 12.31 13.59 18.75
C GLU A 212 13.27 12.51 18.26
N VAL A 213 14.56 12.67 18.53
CA VAL A 213 15.61 11.71 18.19
C VAL A 213 16.24 11.25 19.49
N ASP A 214 16.11 9.97 19.81
CA ASP A 214 16.82 9.38 20.95
C ASP A 214 18.34 9.38 20.66
N ALA A 215 19.17 9.45 21.71
CA ALA A 215 20.62 9.55 21.59
C ALA A 215 21.24 8.44 20.72
N GLU A 216 20.68 7.23 20.78
CA GLU A 216 21.10 6.07 19.98
C GLU A 216 20.82 6.21 18.48
N PHE A 217 19.87 7.08 18.11
CA PHE A 217 19.43 7.29 16.73
C PHE A 217 19.95 8.60 16.12
N ARG A 218 20.83 9.31 16.82
CA ARG A 218 21.45 10.56 16.38
C ARG A 218 22.41 10.37 15.20
N GLY A 219 23.15 9.26 15.17
CA GLY A 219 24.28 9.09 14.24
C GLY A 219 25.30 10.21 14.40
N ASP A 220 25.82 10.72 13.28
CA ASP A 220 26.86 11.76 13.25
C ASP A 220 26.29 13.20 13.27
N ALA A 221 24.98 13.37 13.42
CA ALA A 221 24.33 14.68 13.37
C ALA A 221 24.84 15.64 14.45
N ARG A 222 25.08 16.89 14.08
CA ARG A 222 25.43 17.99 14.99
C ARG A 222 24.33 19.03 15.03
N ASP A 223 24.34 19.88 16.06
CA ASP A 223 23.36 20.96 16.17
C ASP A 223 23.42 21.87 14.94
N GLY A 224 22.26 22.12 14.32
CA GLY A 224 22.14 22.94 13.12
C GLY A 224 22.31 22.20 11.80
N ASP A 225 22.63 20.90 11.81
CA ASP A 225 22.74 20.12 10.58
C ASP A 225 21.37 19.87 9.94
N LEU A 226 21.31 19.97 8.61
CA LEU A 226 20.23 19.42 7.82
C LEU A 226 20.40 17.91 7.76
N VAL A 227 19.40 17.19 8.26
CA VAL A 227 19.42 15.73 8.35
C VAL A 227 18.23 15.12 7.63
N GLU A 228 18.47 13.96 7.06
CA GLU A 228 17.45 13.08 6.53
C GLU A 228 17.08 12.06 7.60
N VAL A 229 15.79 11.92 7.90
CA VAL A 229 15.32 11.09 9.02
C VAL A 229 14.19 10.16 8.62
N GLU A 230 14.16 8.99 9.24
CA GLU A 230 13.08 8.02 9.13
C GLU A 230 12.26 8.03 10.42
N THR A 231 10.94 8.09 10.32
CA THR A 231 10.08 7.99 11.51
C THR A 231 10.20 6.59 12.11
N VAL A 232 10.61 6.52 13.37
CA VAL A 232 10.63 5.30 14.18
C VAL A 232 9.26 5.13 14.82
N ARG A 233 8.77 3.88 14.86
CA ARG A 233 7.49 3.40 15.42
C ARG A 233 6.73 4.45 16.25
N MET A 234 5.57 4.89 15.76
CA MET A 234 4.76 5.92 16.43
C MET A 234 4.36 5.48 17.84
N GLY A 235 4.83 6.21 18.86
CA GLY A 235 4.20 6.19 20.18
C GLY A 235 2.76 6.70 20.08
N ARG A 236 1.86 6.22 20.95
CA ARG A 236 0.46 6.71 20.98
C ARG A 236 0.33 8.17 21.43
N PHE A 237 1.33 8.71 22.11
CA PHE A 237 1.35 10.03 22.71
C PHE A 237 2.74 10.65 22.58
N GLY A 238 2.81 11.99 22.51
CA GLY A 238 4.06 12.74 22.38
C GLY A 238 4.49 13.01 20.93
N LEU A 239 5.67 13.60 20.77
CA LEU A 239 6.29 13.80 19.46
C LEU A 239 6.62 12.45 18.81
N GLN A 240 6.62 12.42 17.49
CA GLN A 240 7.05 11.23 16.77
C GLN A 240 8.54 11.03 16.98
N ARG A 241 8.96 9.77 17.14
CA ARG A 241 10.39 9.44 17.19
C ARG A 241 10.93 9.32 15.77
N ALA A 242 12.17 9.73 15.57
CA ALA A 242 12.86 9.63 14.31
C ALA A 242 14.28 9.12 14.50
N ARG A 243 14.80 8.51 13.43
CA ARG A 243 16.19 8.07 13.32
C ARG A 243 16.87 8.80 12.20
N VAL A 244 18.04 9.36 12.47
CA VAL A 244 18.87 9.99 11.45
C VAL A 244 19.38 8.90 10.51
N LEU A 245 19.09 9.06 9.22
CA LEU A 245 19.59 8.21 8.14
C LEU A 245 20.91 8.74 7.60
N SER A 246 20.96 10.05 7.34
CA SER A 246 22.12 10.70 6.76
C SER A 246 22.19 12.17 7.18
N VAL A 247 23.41 12.69 7.27
CA VAL A 247 23.67 14.13 7.46
C VAL A 247 23.91 14.74 6.08
N VAL A 248 23.03 15.65 5.66
CA VAL A 248 23.17 16.35 4.38
C VAL A 248 24.29 17.40 4.47
N GLY A 249 24.38 18.07 5.63
CA GLY A 249 25.39 19.07 5.96
C GLY A 249 24.79 20.31 6.64
N SER A 250 25.55 21.39 6.73
CA SER A 250 25.01 22.67 7.19
C SER A 250 23.89 23.15 6.26
N VAL A 251 22.83 23.71 6.84
CA VAL A 251 21.69 24.31 6.11
C VAL A 251 22.12 25.37 5.10
N THR A 252 23.28 26.00 5.31
CA THR A 252 23.85 27.04 4.42
C THR A 252 24.63 26.51 3.23
N SER A 253 24.82 25.19 3.11
CA SER A 253 25.56 24.60 1.99
C SER A 253 24.71 24.52 0.72
N GLU A 254 25.32 24.65 -0.46
CA GLU A 254 24.66 24.44 -1.76
C GLU A 254 23.96 23.06 -1.82
N LYS A 255 24.64 22.04 -1.27
CA LYS A 255 24.14 20.67 -1.12
C LYS A 255 22.81 20.61 -0.35
N ALA A 256 22.65 21.44 0.67
CA ALA A 256 21.43 21.52 1.47
C ALA A 256 20.27 22.15 0.69
N ILE A 257 20.56 23.19 -0.12
CA ILE A 257 19.54 23.87 -0.95
C ILE A 257 18.92 22.87 -1.94
N SER A 258 19.75 22.11 -2.66
CA SER A 258 19.26 21.11 -3.62
C SER A 258 18.42 20.02 -2.94
N MET A 259 18.84 19.53 -1.77
CA MET A 259 18.06 18.54 -1.01
C MET A 259 16.73 19.09 -0.49
N ILE A 260 16.70 20.35 -0.03
CA ILE A 260 15.46 21.03 0.36
C ILE A 260 14.52 21.11 -0.84
N ALA A 261 15.02 21.50 -2.02
CA ALA A 261 14.22 21.57 -3.24
C ALA A 261 13.67 20.20 -3.67
N ILE A 262 14.51 19.16 -3.66
CA ILE A 262 14.12 17.77 -3.94
C ILE A 262 12.94 17.35 -3.05
N HIS A 263 13.02 17.62 -1.74
CA HIS A 263 11.97 17.25 -0.81
C HIS A 263 10.72 18.13 -0.93
N ALA A 264 10.88 19.45 -1.09
CA ALA A 264 9.77 20.40 -1.21
C ALA A 264 8.91 20.14 -2.46
N HIS A 265 9.55 19.73 -3.56
CA HIS A 265 8.87 19.37 -4.80
C HIS A 265 8.50 17.88 -4.89
N GLY A 266 8.84 17.08 -3.88
CA GLY A 266 8.54 15.66 -3.84
C GLY A 266 9.24 14.85 -4.95
N ILE A 267 10.41 15.29 -5.39
CA ILE A 267 11.20 14.64 -6.44
C ILE A 267 11.74 13.31 -5.86
N PRO A 268 11.38 12.14 -6.43
CA PRO A 268 11.85 10.86 -5.94
C PRO A 268 13.33 10.67 -6.31
N TYR A 269 14.22 10.72 -5.31
CA TYR A 269 15.67 10.56 -5.51
C TYR A 269 16.20 9.19 -5.10
N ILE A 270 15.55 8.50 -4.16
CA ILE A 270 15.98 7.18 -3.67
C ILE A 270 15.40 6.06 -4.54
N PHE A 271 16.27 5.20 -5.08
CA PHE A 271 15.84 4.00 -5.80
C PHE A 271 15.42 2.90 -4.81
N PRO A 272 14.26 2.26 -5.01
CA PRO A 272 13.88 1.09 -4.23
C PRO A 272 14.87 -0.08 -4.40
N PRO A 273 15.11 -0.91 -3.36
CA PRO A 273 16.08 -2.01 -3.45
C PRO A 273 15.81 -3.04 -4.56
N HIS A 274 14.54 -3.23 -4.93
CA HIS A 274 14.18 -4.16 -6.00
C HIS A 274 14.47 -3.59 -7.41
N VAL A 275 14.50 -2.26 -7.56
CA VAL A 275 14.91 -1.58 -8.79
C VAL A 275 16.43 -1.71 -8.97
N LEU A 276 17.19 -1.48 -7.89
CA LEU A 276 18.65 -1.64 -7.90
C LEU A 276 19.07 -3.07 -8.25
N ARG A 277 18.41 -4.09 -7.69
CA ARG A 277 18.69 -5.49 -8.03
C ARG A 277 18.41 -5.82 -9.49
N GLU A 278 17.36 -5.23 -10.08
CA GLU A 278 17.05 -5.43 -11.50
C GLU A 278 18.14 -4.81 -12.40
N ALA A 279 18.58 -3.59 -12.07
CA ALA A 279 19.68 -2.91 -12.74
C ALA A 279 20.99 -3.71 -12.62
N GLU A 280 21.38 -4.14 -11.42
CA GLU A 280 22.60 -4.93 -11.19
C GLU A 280 22.60 -6.29 -11.90
N ALA A 281 21.41 -6.85 -12.17
CA ALA A 281 21.28 -8.11 -12.89
C ALA A 281 21.33 -7.94 -14.42
N ALA A 282 21.32 -6.70 -14.92
CA ALA A 282 21.38 -6.44 -16.35
C ALA A 282 22.74 -6.88 -16.92
N GLY A 283 22.69 -7.79 -17.90
CA GLY A 283 23.85 -8.20 -18.68
C GLY A 283 23.91 -7.51 -20.03
N PRO A 284 25.01 -7.64 -20.78
CA PRO A 284 25.16 -7.01 -22.09
C PRO A 284 24.05 -7.46 -23.06
N ALA A 285 23.57 -6.52 -23.88
CA ALA A 285 22.62 -6.82 -24.95
C ALA A 285 23.23 -7.80 -25.97
N GLY A 286 22.45 -8.81 -26.36
CA GLY A 286 22.85 -9.75 -27.41
C GLY A 286 22.73 -9.17 -28.82
N MET A 287 23.33 -9.86 -29.80
CA MET A 287 23.30 -9.49 -31.22
C MET A 287 22.11 -10.06 -32.01
N THR A 288 21.25 -10.88 -31.39
CA THR A 288 20.07 -11.44 -32.06
C THR A 288 19.16 -10.31 -32.55
N ASN A 289 18.79 -10.34 -33.83
CA ASN A 289 18.00 -9.30 -34.50
C ASN A 289 18.64 -7.90 -34.50
N ARG A 290 19.98 -7.82 -34.40
CA ARG A 290 20.74 -6.57 -34.58
C ARG A 290 21.67 -6.69 -35.78
N GLU A 291 21.79 -5.60 -36.52
CA GLU A 291 22.86 -5.44 -37.51
C GLU A 291 24.17 -5.08 -36.80
N ASP A 292 25.29 -5.50 -37.38
CA ASP A 292 26.62 -5.22 -36.82
C ASP A 292 27.22 -3.98 -37.48
N TRP A 293 27.15 -2.85 -36.78
CA TRP A 293 27.68 -1.56 -37.25
C TRP A 293 28.99 -1.16 -36.55
N ARG A 294 29.70 -2.10 -35.91
CA ARG A 294 30.95 -1.81 -35.17
C ARG A 294 32.09 -1.27 -36.04
N ALA A 295 32.03 -1.46 -37.36
CA ALA A 295 32.99 -0.90 -38.31
C ALA A 295 32.69 0.55 -38.71
N LEU A 296 31.47 1.05 -38.44
CA LEU A 296 31.10 2.43 -38.72
C LEU A 296 31.77 3.35 -37.67
N PRO A 297 32.48 4.41 -38.08
CA PRO A 297 33.18 5.30 -37.15
C PRO A 297 32.21 6.30 -36.53
N LEU A 298 31.31 5.79 -35.69
CA LEU A 298 30.40 6.58 -34.86
C LEU A 298 31.20 7.37 -33.81
N ILE A 299 30.80 8.62 -33.59
CA ILE A 299 31.37 9.49 -32.55
C ILE A 299 30.25 10.03 -31.65
N THR A 300 30.57 10.35 -30.40
CA THR A 300 29.68 11.11 -29.50
C THR A 300 30.25 12.52 -29.33
N ILE A 301 29.39 13.51 -29.08
CA ILE A 301 29.78 14.92 -28.94
C ILE A 301 29.13 15.48 -27.68
N ASP A 302 29.84 15.38 -26.57
CA ASP A 302 29.32 15.67 -25.24
C ASP A 302 30.22 16.65 -24.45
N PRO A 303 29.69 17.32 -23.42
CA PRO A 303 30.51 17.99 -22.41
C PRO A 303 31.54 17.05 -21.77
N ALA A 304 32.68 17.60 -21.35
CA ALA A 304 33.79 16.81 -20.80
C ALA A 304 33.46 16.07 -19.48
N ASP A 305 32.39 16.50 -18.79
CA ASP A 305 31.89 15.93 -17.54
C ASP A 305 30.70 14.99 -17.72
N ALA A 306 30.21 14.81 -18.96
CA ALA A 306 29.14 13.86 -19.27
C ALA A 306 29.57 12.42 -18.97
N LYS A 307 28.65 11.61 -18.47
CA LYS A 307 28.88 10.19 -18.15
C LYS A 307 27.91 9.25 -18.87
N ASP A 308 26.87 9.82 -19.43
CA ASP A 308 25.70 9.20 -20.06
C ASP A 308 25.69 9.57 -21.55
N HIS A 309 26.49 8.85 -22.34
CA HIS A 309 26.51 9.01 -23.79
C HIS A 309 25.35 8.27 -24.44
N ASP A 310 24.22 8.96 -24.60
CA ASP A 310 22.97 8.36 -25.09
C ASP A 310 22.84 8.34 -26.62
N ASP A 311 23.67 9.12 -27.33
CA ASP A 311 23.66 9.21 -28.79
C ASP A 311 25.07 9.19 -29.40
N ALA A 312 25.16 8.64 -30.60
CA ALA A 312 26.35 8.66 -31.44
C ALA A 312 25.96 8.96 -32.89
N VAL A 313 26.81 9.70 -33.59
CA VAL A 313 26.55 10.17 -34.95
C VAL A 313 27.66 9.78 -35.92
N HIS A 314 27.28 9.55 -37.18
CA HIS A 314 28.17 9.42 -38.32
C HIS A 314 27.52 10.06 -39.54
N ALA A 315 28.30 10.66 -40.43
CA ALA A 315 27.80 11.22 -41.67
C ALA A 315 28.79 10.99 -42.81
N GLU A 316 28.28 10.58 -43.97
CA GLU A 316 29.04 10.39 -45.19
C GLU A 316 28.26 10.90 -46.41
N PRO A 317 28.93 11.26 -47.52
CA PRO A 317 28.24 11.61 -48.76
C PRO A 317 27.38 10.47 -49.29
N ASP A 318 26.19 10.79 -49.77
CA ASP A 318 25.34 9.83 -50.47
C ASP A 318 25.87 9.63 -51.90
N THR A 319 26.20 8.38 -52.24
CA THR A 319 26.68 8.00 -53.57
C THR A 319 25.56 7.63 -54.55
N ALA A 320 24.29 7.69 -54.11
CA ALA A 320 23.15 7.32 -54.93
C ALA A 320 23.00 8.27 -56.15
N PRO A 321 22.87 7.74 -57.38
CA PRO A 321 22.80 8.55 -58.60
C PRO A 321 21.59 9.51 -58.66
N ASP A 322 20.52 9.20 -57.93
CA ASP A 322 19.30 9.99 -57.83
C ASP A 322 19.34 11.04 -56.71
N ASN A 323 20.41 11.07 -55.91
CA ASN A 323 20.61 12.03 -54.82
C ASN A 323 21.96 12.77 -54.90
N PRO A 324 22.25 13.50 -56.00
CA PRO A 324 23.52 14.17 -56.18
C PRO A 324 23.77 15.24 -55.10
N GLY A 325 24.88 15.09 -54.36
CA GLY A 325 25.25 15.98 -53.26
C GLY A 325 24.51 15.71 -51.94
N GLY A 326 23.77 14.60 -51.87
CA GLY A 326 23.15 14.13 -50.63
C GLY A 326 24.16 13.68 -49.58
N MET A 327 23.67 13.49 -48.36
CA MET A 327 24.43 12.96 -47.23
C MET A 327 23.60 11.88 -46.55
N ILE A 328 24.24 10.78 -46.14
CA ILE A 328 23.67 9.78 -45.27
C ILE A 328 24.11 10.12 -43.85
N VAL A 329 23.13 10.35 -42.96
CA VAL A 329 23.38 10.62 -41.55
C VAL A 329 22.84 9.45 -40.74
N VAL A 330 23.71 8.87 -39.93
CA VAL A 330 23.39 7.80 -38.99
C VAL A 330 23.37 8.41 -37.58
N VAL A 331 22.24 8.23 -36.89
CA VAL A 331 22.08 8.58 -35.47
C VAL A 331 21.77 7.30 -34.70
N ALA A 332 22.73 6.84 -33.92
CA ALA A 332 22.60 5.67 -33.06
C ALA A 332 22.24 6.12 -31.64
N ILE A 333 21.10 5.67 -31.13
CA ILE A 333 20.62 5.98 -29.78
C ILE A 333 20.80 4.76 -28.89
N ALA A 334 21.19 4.97 -27.63
CA ALA A 334 21.26 3.93 -26.62
C ALA A 334 19.92 3.17 -26.52
N ASP A 335 19.97 1.85 -26.63
CA ASP A 335 18.78 1.00 -26.59
C ASP A 335 18.35 0.73 -25.14
N VAL A 336 17.90 1.78 -24.45
CA VAL A 336 17.41 1.72 -23.07
C VAL A 336 16.22 0.74 -22.95
N SER A 337 15.41 0.63 -23.99
CA SER A 337 14.22 -0.25 -24.04
C SER A 337 14.55 -1.75 -23.96
N TRP A 338 15.81 -2.12 -24.30
CA TRP A 338 16.31 -3.48 -24.11
C TRP A 338 16.42 -3.84 -22.62
N TYR A 339 16.82 -2.88 -21.80
CA TYR A 339 17.04 -3.04 -20.37
C TYR A 339 15.77 -2.76 -19.55
N VAL A 340 15.04 -1.71 -19.93
CA VAL A 340 13.82 -1.27 -19.25
C VAL A 340 12.60 -1.85 -19.96
N ARG A 341 12.14 -3.02 -19.50
CA ARG A 341 11.00 -3.73 -20.10
C ARG A 341 9.66 -3.25 -19.55
N PRO A 342 8.60 -3.16 -20.38
CA PRO A 342 7.28 -2.78 -19.91
C PRO A 342 6.81 -3.60 -18.70
N GLY A 343 6.38 -2.92 -17.64
CA GLY A 343 5.94 -3.55 -16.41
C GLY A 343 7.07 -4.10 -15.53
N SER A 344 8.34 -3.83 -15.81
CA SER A 344 9.46 -4.18 -14.92
C SER A 344 9.54 -3.22 -13.72
N ALA A 345 10.45 -3.47 -12.77
CA ALA A 345 10.67 -2.53 -11.67
C ALA A 345 11.32 -1.23 -12.16
N LEU A 346 12.27 -1.33 -13.10
CA LEU A 346 12.90 -0.17 -13.73
C LEU A 346 11.85 0.68 -14.46
N ASP A 347 10.97 0.07 -15.25
CA ASP A 347 9.92 0.78 -16.00
C ASP A 347 8.98 1.57 -15.08
N ARG A 348 8.48 0.93 -14.01
CA ARG A 348 7.60 1.61 -13.06
C ARG A 348 8.28 2.77 -12.33
N GLU A 349 9.54 2.61 -11.95
CA GLU A 349 10.28 3.66 -11.25
C GLU A 349 10.67 4.80 -12.20
N ALA A 350 11.05 4.49 -13.45
CA ALA A 350 11.28 5.48 -14.50
C ALA A 350 10.02 6.29 -14.80
N LEU A 351 8.86 5.63 -14.95
CA LEU A 351 7.57 6.31 -15.15
C LEU A 351 7.21 7.24 -13.99
N LYS A 352 7.52 6.83 -12.76
CA LYS A 352 7.29 7.64 -11.55
C LYS A 352 8.21 8.86 -11.48
N ARG A 353 9.47 8.72 -11.91
CA ARG A 353 10.47 9.81 -11.96
C ARG A 353 10.19 10.75 -13.12
N GLY A 354 9.75 10.24 -14.27
CA GLY A 354 9.42 10.98 -15.48
C GLY A 354 10.65 11.46 -16.24
N ASN A 355 11.57 12.16 -15.57
CA ASN A 355 12.83 12.64 -16.14
C ASN A 355 13.97 12.65 -15.12
N SER A 356 15.20 12.77 -15.61
CA SER A 356 16.34 13.15 -14.78
C SER A 356 16.23 14.64 -14.42
N VAL A 357 16.55 15.00 -13.17
CA VAL A 357 16.53 16.39 -12.70
C VAL A 357 17.95 16.86 -12.42
N TYR A 358 18.38 17.88 -13.16
CA TYR A 358 19.73 18.44 -13.08
C TYR A 358 19.73 19.66 -12.16
N PHE A 359 20.43 19.54 -11.03
CA PHE A 359 20.74 20.64 -10.10
C PHE A 359 22.17 21.13 -10.34
N PRO A 360 22.52 22.36 -9.93
CA PRO A 360 23.88 22.87 -10.10
C PRO A 360 24.98 21.99 -9.50
N ASP A 361 24.70 21.29 -8.40
CA ASP A 361 25.67 20.44 -7.67
C ASP A 361 25.49 18.93 -7.91
N ARG A 362 24.42 18.49 -8.58
CA ARG A 362 24.09 17.06 -8.71
C ARG A 362 23.05 16.76 -9.78
N VAL A 363 22.92 15.48 -10.11
CA VAL A 363 21.81 14.94 -10.90
C VAL A 363 20.99 14.00 -10.04
N VAL A 364 19.66 14.09 -10.14
CA VAL A 364 18.74 13.05 -9.69
C VAL A 364 18.34 12.23 -10.92
N PRO A 365 18.94 11.06 -11.16
CA PRO A 365 18.77 10.36 -12.42
C PRO A 365 17.42 9.63 -12.49
N MET A 366 16.89 9.49 -13.70
CA MET A 366 15.67 8.71 -13.96
C MET A 366 15.90 7.21 -13.75
N LEU A 367 17.06 6.70 -14.17
CA LEU A 367 17.47 5.31 -14.07
C LEU A 367 18.70 5.18 -13.15
N PRO A 368 18.94 4.02 -12.53
CA PRO A 368 20.19 3.76 -11.80
C PRO A 368 21.41 3.87 -12.73
N GLU A 369 22.58 4.24 -12.18
CA GLU A 369 23.83 4.43 -12.93
C GLU A 369 24.48 3.11 -13.46
N ARG A 370 23.88 1.95 -13.21
CA ARG A 370 24.46 0.63 -13.53
C ARG A 370 23.55 -0.21 -14.40
#